data_AF-A0A381Z785-F1
#
_entry.id   AF-A0A381Z785-F1
#
_cell.length_a   1.000
_cell.length_b   1.000
_cell.length_c   1.000
_cell.angle_alpha   90.00
_cell.angle_beta   90.00
_cell.angle_gamma   90.00
#
_symmetry.space_group_name_H-M   'P 1'
#
loop_
_entity.id
_entity.type
_entity.pdbx_description
1 polymer ?
#
loop_
_entity_poly.entity_id
_entity_poly.type
_entity_poly.pdbx_seq_one_letter_code
_entity_poly.pdbx_strand_id
1 'polypeptide(L)'
;MPIDHDEWQRIRDVSYAAGIDDLVNPPVLVHTHPGSGEAPHWLVWSQDGTVVEVRHDLPANRPLKVALPGKAIFHGMHLAAREGSCTLALDGDYARLVGGQGSEAVFDLPPTPPEVGIPHAIQPSASATARGGQVADAILGAATLPEGMEPGPGPAMEVGIEADAVGFGVDWRCAGRPRCTFRAPADTQGTAVVGFQFGTVKDLLLHASEQQEEVIVTAYLDCVGFETERWKAWADKVDTTAARLVPLAAEVLEEAGLNVEHSSGSSLQVEGEIPVRVECFDGEPEVIRISTILATNLKVDAALRDQVDKLMASRVGLRLWFEGTRLVAAEDLPSEMGPELPATIQRFRHQLHGLDVLFAATGGTFEEPELE
;
A
#
# COMPACT_ATOMS: atom_id res chain seq x y z
N MET A 1 24.12 -23.44 -16.27
CA MET A 1 22.97 -22.83 -16.95
C MET A 1 23.51 -21.63 -17.71
N PRO A 2 23.58 -21.68 -19.05
CA PRO A 2 23.89 -20.48 -19.81
C PRO A 2 22.78 -19.46 -19.56
N ILE A 3 23.13 -18.19 -19.41
CA ILE A 3 22.17 -17.09 -19.33
C ILE A 3 22.64 -16.07 -20.36
N ASP A 4 21.75 -15.66 -21.24
CA ASP A 4 22.10 -14.71 -22.29
C ASP A 4 22.24 -13.29 -21.73
N HIS A 5 22.86 -12.41 -22.52
CA HIS A 5 23.11 -11.04 -22.09
C HIS A 5 21.81 -10.28 -21.79
N ASP A 6 20.78 -10.49 -22.61
CA ASP A 6 19.51 -9.78 -22.49
C ASP A 6 18.78 -10.19 -21.21
N GLU A 7 18.79 -11.46 -20.84
CA GLU A 7 18.23 -11.96 -19.59
C GLU A 7 19.01 -11.41 -18.40
N TRP A 8 20.35 -11.46 -18.43
CA TRP A 8 21.18 -10.83 -17.38
C TRP A 8 20.86 -9.35 -17.20
N GLN A 9 20.65 -8.64 -18.31
CA GLN A 9 20.28 -7.23 -18.27
C GLN A 9 18.88 -7.06 -17.67
N ARG A 10 17.88 -7.84 -18.10
CA ARG A 10 16.51 -7.80 -17.56
C ARG A 10 16.50 -8.01 -16.05
N ILE A 11 17.13 -9.07 -15.54
CA ILE A 11 17.15 -9.35 -14.10
C ILE A 11 17.94 -8.29 -13.34
N ARG A 12 19.00 -7.73 -13.91
CA ARG A 12 19.78 -6.64 -13.30
C ARG A 12 18.96 -5.36 -13.19
N ASP A 13 18.25 -4.98 -14.24
CA ASP A 13 17.42 -3.76 -14.27
C ASP A 13 16.24 -3.88 -13.29
N VAL A 14 15.58 -5.05 -13.25
CA VAL A 14 14.52 -5.35 -12.28
C VAL A 14 15.04 -5.36 -10.83
N SER A 15 16.19 -6.00 -10.59
CA SER A 15 16.80 -6.03 -9.25
C SER A 15 17.19 -4.64 -8.77
N TYR A 16 17.64 -3.77 -9.68
CA TYR A 16 17.98 -2.39 -9.36
C TYR A 16 16.73 -1.58 -9.01
N ALA A 17 15.65 -1.69 -9.81
CA ALA A 17 14.37 -1.02 -9.56
C ALA A 17 13.71 -1.46 -8.25
N ALA A 18 13.84 -2.73 -7.88
CA ALA A 18 13.31 -3.27 -6.62
C ALA A 18 14.14 -2.92 -5.38
N GLY A 19 15.29 -2.25 -5.54
CA GLY A 19 16.17 -1.91 -4.42
C GLY A 19 16.78 -3.15 -3.74
N ILE A 20 17.40 -4.03 -4.54
CA ILE A 20 18.06 -5.25 -4.08
C ILE A 20 18.94 -5.06 -2.83
N ASP A 21 18.72 -5.91 -1.84
CA ASP A 21 19.54 -6.10 -0.65
C ASP A 21 19.73 -7.61 -0.42
N ASP A 22 20.98 -8.07 -0.54
CA ASP A 22 21.34 -9.49 -0.43
C ASP A 22 20.96 -10.11 0.93
N LEU A 23 20.73 -9.30 1.96
CA LEU A 23 20.33 -9.74 3.30
C LEU A 23 18.81 -9.85 3.45
N VAL A 24 18.04 -9.04 2.72
CA VAL A 24 16.60 -8.88 2.94
C VAL A 24 15.79 -9.48 1.78
N ASN A 25 16.17 -9.18 0.55
CA ASN A 25 15.42 -9.49 -0.67
C ASN A 25 16.34 -9.86 -1.85
N PRO A 26 17.17 -10.92 -1.74
CA PRO A 26 17.99 -11.37 -2.86
C PRO A 26 17.11 -11.91 -4.00
N PRO A 27 17.50 -11.72 -5.28
CA PRO A 27 16.84 -12.35 -6.42
C PRO A 27 16.91 -13.86 -6.33
N VAL A 28 15.79 -14.53 -6.57
CA VAL A 28 15.69 -15.99 -6.48
C VAL A 28 15.35 -16.57 -7.85
N LEU A 29 16.19 -17.46 -8.35
CA LEU A 29 15.85 -18.28 -9.52
C LEU A 29 15.04 -19.50 -9.07
N VAL A 30 13.85 -19.64 -9.65
CA VAL A 30 12.85 -20.62 -9.26
C VAL A 30 12.47 -21.50 -10.44
N HIS A 31 12.37 -22.80 -10.17
CA HIS A 31 11.81 -23.80 -11.03
C HIS A 31 11.38 -24.99 -10.18
N THR A 32 10.21 -24.95 -9.57
CA THR A 32 9.84 -25.96 -8.57
C THR A 32 9.41 -27.28 -9.21
N HIS A 33 8.74 -27.26 -10.37
CA HIS A 33 8.08 -28.44 -10.96
C HIS A 33 8.46 -28.68 -12.44
N PRO A 34 9.69 -29.15 -12.74
CA PRO A 34 10.10 -29.50 -14.10
C PRO A 34 9.14 -30.48 -14.78
N GLY A 35 8.68 -30.14 -15.98
CA GLY A 35 7.78 -30.98 -16.78
C GLY A 35 6.28 -30.73 -16.56
N SER A 36 5.90 -29.82 -15.65
CA SER A 36 4.51 -29.34 -15.51
C SER A 36 4.08 -28.36 -16.61
N GLY A 37 5.05 -27.86 -17.41
CA GLY A 37 4.86 -26.76 -18.35
C GLY A 37 5.21 -25.38 -17.77
N GLU A 38 5.51 -25.31 -16.47
CA GLU A 38 6.01 -24.09 -15.82
C GLU A 38 7.45 -23.80 -16.27
N ALA A 39 7.66 -22.61 -16.84
CA ALA A 39 9.00 -22.16 -17.19
C ALA A 39 9.73 -21.69 -15.93
N PRO A 40 11.05 -21.91 -15.84
CA PRO A 40 11.85 -21.27 -14.83
C PRO A 40 11.72 -19.74 -14.93
N HIS A 41 11.81 -19.09 -13.78
CA HIS A 41 11.68 -17.64 -13.69
C HIS A 41 12.45 -17.12 -12.46
N TRP A 42 12.80 -15.84 -12.51
CA TRP A 42 13.35 -15.12 -11.39
C TRP A 42 12.22 -14.45 -10.61
N LEU A 43 12.34 -14.43 -9.29
CA LEU A 43 11.52 -13.63 -8.41
C LEU A 43 12.39 -12.63 -7.66
N VAL A 44 11.92 -11.38 -7.61
CA VAL A 44 12.55 -10.27 -6.91
C VAL A 44 11.48 -9.61 -6.04
N TRP A 45 11.80 -9.38 -4.78
CA TRP A 45 10.92 -8.66 -3.84
C TRP A 45 11.51 -7.28 -3.60
N SER A 46 10.67 -6.27 -3.45
CA SER A 46 11.08 -4.93 -3.05
C SER A 46 10.73 -4.64 -1.60
N GLN A 47 11.27 -3.55 -1.07
CA GLN A 47 10.92 -3.05 0.26
C GLN A 47 9.49 -2.52 0.34
N ASP A 48 8.88 -2.13 -0.79
CA ASP A 48 7.50 -1.63 -0.84
C ASP A 48 6.45 -2.75 -0.99
N GLY A 49 6.86 -4.02 -0.90
CA GLY A 49 5.99 -5.19 -1.01
C GLY A 49 5.74 -5.66 -2.45
N THR A 50 6.25 -4.94 -3.46
CA THR A 50 6.14 -5.38 -4.86
C THR A 50 6.93 -6.67 -5.11
N VAL A 51 6.28 -7.64 -5.73
CA VAL A 51 6.90 -8.87 -6.22
C VAL A 51 7.03 -8.80 -7.73
N VAL A 52 8.22 -9.08 -8.27
CA VAL A 52 8.50 -9.03 -9.70
C VAL A 52 8.99 -10.39 -10.20
N GLU A 53 8.32 -10.90 -11.24
CA GLU A 53 8.70 -12.08 -12.00
C GLU A 53 9.41 -11.69 -13.30
N VAL A 54 10.53 -12.35 -13.58
CA VAL A 54 11.26 -12.23 -14.85
C VAL A 54 11.44 -13.62 -15.45
N ARG A 55 11.05 -13.80 -16.71
CA ARG A 55 11.19 -15.09 -17.40
C ARG A 55 12.67 -15.50 -17.52
N HIS A 56 12.99 -16.74 -17.17
CA HIS A 56 14.25 -17.39 -17.55
C HIS A 56 14.06 -18.09 -18.91
N ASP A 57 14.90 -17.77 -19.90
CA ASP A 57 14.66 -18.17 -21.28
C ASP A 57 15.06 -19.63 -21.58
N LEU A 58 15.79 -20.27 -20.66
CA LEU A 58 16.23 -21.65 -20.83
C LEU A 58 15.49 -22.62 -19.92
N PRO A 59 15.04 -23.78 -20.44
CA PRO A 59 14.42 -24.80 -19.61
C PRO A 59 15.45 -25.38 -18.64
N ALA A 60 15.11 -25.39 -17.35
CA ALA A 60 15.85 -26.13 -16.35
C ALA A 60 15.34 -27.58 -16.32
N ASN A 61 16.25 -28.56 -16.35
CA ASN A 61 15.87 -29.98 -16.35
C ASN A 61 15.64 -30.55 -14.96
N ARG A 62 15.79 -29.74 -13.91
CA ARG A 62 15.71 -30.16 -12.49
C ARG A 62 15.03 -29.07 -11.65
N PRO A 63 14.44 -29.44 -10.52
CA PRO A 63 13.90 -28.46 -9.59
C PRO A 63 15.02 -27.56 -9.07
N LEU A 64 14.77 -26.26 -9.01
CA LEU A 64 15.71 -25.27 -8.53
C LEU A 64 14.98 -24.20 -7.71
N LYS A 65 15.60 -23.78 -6.60
CA LYS A 65 15.21 -22.61 -5.83
C LYS A 65 16.48 -22.07 -5.20
N VAL A 66 17.06 -21.02 -5.79
CA VAL A 66 18.36 -20.49 -5.37
C VAL A 66 18.35 -18.97 -5.37
N ALA A 67 18.73 -18.38 -4.23
CA ALA A 67 18.98 -16.96 -4.13
C ALA A 67 20.38 -16.64 -4.65
N LEU A 68 20.52 -15.60 -5.48
CA LEU A 68 21.82 -15.10 -5.93
C LEU A 68 22.09 -13.73 -5.32
N PRO A 69 23.35 -13.44 -4.92
CA PRO A 69 23.70 -12.09 -4.52
C PRO A 69 23.66 -11.17 -5.74
N GLY A 70 23.23 -9.93 -5.55
CA GLY A 70 23.17 -8.91 -6.59
C GLY A 70 24.50 -8.80 -7.32
N LYS A 71 25.62 -8.86 -6.60
CA LYS A 71 26.96 -8.82 -7.21
C LYS A 71 27.19 -9.90 -8.27
N ALA A 72 26.61 -11.09 -8.10
CA ALA A 72 26.66 -12.14 -9.13
C ALA A 72 25.84 -11.75 -10.36
N ILE A 73 24.64 -11.19 -10.17
CA ILE A 73 23.81 -10.69 -11.27
C ILE A 73 24.54 -9.62 -12.09
N PHE A 74 25.08 -8.59 -11.42
CA PHE A 74 25.83 -7.51 -12.07
C PHE A 74 27.08 -8.02 -12.81
N HIS A 75 27.82 -8.95 -12.19
CA HIS A 75 29.02 -9.50 -12.81
C HIS A 75 28.70 -10.43 -13.99
N GLY A 76 27.62 -11.22 -13.89
CA GLY A 76 27.14 -12.08 -14.97
C GLY A 76 26.78 -11.30 -16.22
N MET A 77 26.05 -10.18 -16.05
CA MET A 77 25.77 -9.23 -17.14
C MET A 77 27.05 -8.72 -17.81
N HIS A 78 28.06 -8.34 -17.02
CA HIS A 78 29.33 -7.82 -17.54
C HIS A 78 30.15 -8.88 -18.29
N LEU A 79 30.19 -10.12 -17.78
CA LEU A 79 30.84 -11.24 -18.46
C LEU A 79 30.12 -11.57 -19.77
N ALA A 80 28.79 -11.64 -19.76
CA ALA A 80 28.00 -11.89 -20.96
C ALA A 80 28.23 -10.81 -22.03
N ALA A 81 28.29 -9.54 -21.62
CA ALA A 81 28.55 -8.42 -22.54
C ALA A 81 29.96 -8.46 -23.16
N ARG A 82 30.97 -8.86 -22.39
CA ARG A 82 32.38 -8.81 -22.83
C ARG A 82 32.86 -10.06 -23.53
N GLU A 83 32.35 -11.22 -23.12
CA GLU A 83 32.80 -12.53 -23.59
C GLU A 83 31.74 -13.24 -24.46
N GLY A 84 30.60 -12.59 -24.67
CA GLY A 84 29.49 -13.07 -25.51
C GLY A 84 28.58 -14.10 -24.85
N SER A 85 28.95 -14.62 -23.67
CA SER A 85 28.11 -15.51 -22.88
C SER A 85 28.60 -15.57 -21.43
N CYS A 86 27.70 -15.91 -20.51
CA CYS A 86 28.03 -16.22 -19.12
C CYS A 86 27.20 -17.41 -18.64
N THR A 87 27.86 -18.41 -18.08
CA THR A 87 27.21 -19.60 -17.53
C THR A 87 27.21 -19.52 -16.01
N LEU A 88 26.02 -19.66 -15.41
CA LEU A 88 25.84 -19.88 -13.99
C LEU A 88 25.98 -21.37 -13.65
N ALA A 89 26.93 -21.73 -12.81
CA ALA A 89 27.08 -23.05 -12.21
C ALA A 89 26.85 -22.95 -10.71
N LEU A 90 26.07 -23.86 -10.15
CA LEU A 90 25.81 -23.95 -8.72
C LEU A 90 26.63 -25.10 -8.16
N ASP A 91 27.42 -24.83 -7.12
CA ASP A 91 28.32 -25.79 -6.50
C ASP A 91 28.18 -25.71 -4.97
N GLY A 92 27.29 -26.52 -4.41
CA GLY A 92 26.94 -26.47 -2.99
C GLY A 92 26.41 -25.09 -2.60
N ASP A 93 27.14 -24.41 -1.72
CA ASP A 93 26.78 -23.10 -1.16
C ASP A 93 27.33 -21.92 -1.98
N TYR A 94 27.84 -22.18 -3.20
CA TYR A 94 28.45 -21.17 -4.06
C TYR A 94 27.78 -21.08 -5.44
N ALA A 95 27.68 -19.86 -5.95
CA ALA A 95 27.43 -19.58 -7.36
C ALA A 95 28.75 -19.28 -8.07
N ARG A 96 28.98 -19.94 -9.19
CA ARG A 96 30.15 -19.77 -10.04
C ARG A 96 29.73 -19.28 -11.41
N LEU A 97 30.28 -18.16 -11.84
CA LEU A 97 30.06 -17.58 -13.16
C LEU A 97 31.25 -17.87 -14.05
N VAL A 98 31.01 -18.44 -15.23
CA VAL A 98 32.04 -18.74 -16.22
C VAL A 98 31.71 -18.02 -17.52
N GLY A 99 32.56 -17.07 -17.91
CA GLY A 99 32.43 -16.33 -19.16
C GLY A 99 32.81 -17.17 -20.38
N GLY A 100 32.33 -16.76 -21.55
CA GLY A 100 32.56 -17.46 -22.82
C GLY A 100 34.03 -17.62 -23.24
N GLN A 101 34.94 -16.81 -22.68
CA GLN A 101 36.39 -16.88 -22.92
C GLN A 101 37.16 -17.48 -21.72
N GLY A 102 36.45 -17.97 -20.71
CA GLY A 102 37.01 -18.70 -19.58
C GLY A 102 37.31 -17.88 -18.34
N SER A 103 36.96 -16.59 -18.28
CA SER A 103 37.01 -15.85 -17.01
C SER A 103 36.02 -16.47 -16.01
N GLU A 104 36.39 -16.44 -14.74
CA GLU A 104 35.60 -17.08 -13.68
C GLU A 104 35.46 -16.15 -12.47
N ALA A 105 34.30 -16.20 -11.83
CA ALA A 105 34.03 -15.58 -10.54
C ALA A 105 33.19 -16.52 -9.66
N VAL A 106 33.43 -16.48 -8.35
CA VAL A 106 32.72 -17.29 -7.36
C VAL A 106 32.11 -16.38 -6.30
N PHE A 107 30.89 -16.69 -5.90
CA PHE A 107 30.09 -15.93 -4.95
C PHE A 107 29.46 -16.88 -3.93
N ASP A 108 29.45 -16.47 -2.67
CA ASP A 108 28.67 -17.14 -1.63
C ASP A 108 27.18 -16.94 -1.90
N LEU A 109 26.37 -17.98 -1.68
CA LEU A 109 24.91 -17.88 -1.84
C LEU A 109 24.27 -17.29 -0.57
N PRO A 110 23.39 -16.27 -0.69
CA PRO A 110 22.56 -15.83 0.42
C PRO A 110 21.52 -16.91 0.80
N PRO A 111 20.96 -16.85 2.02
CA PRO A 111 19.89 -17.74 2.41
C PRO A 111 18.70 -17.57 1.48
N THR A 112 18.12 -18.68 1.03
CA THR A 112 16.94 -18.64 0.17
C THR A 112 15.68 -18.41 1.01
N PRO A 113 14.84 -17.40 0.70
CA PRO A 113 13.61 -17.15 1.44
C PRO A 113 12.68 -18.38 1.50
N PRO A 114 12.08 -18.67 2.68
CA PRO A 114 11.25 -19.85 2.87
C PRO A 114 9.97 -19.79 2.03
N GLU A 115 9.34 -18.62 1.94
CA GLU A 115 8.13 -18.38 1.15
C GLU A 115 8.50 -17.73 -0.17
N VAL A 116 8.13 -18.41 -1.26
CA VAL A 116 8.30 -17.93 -2.62
C VAL A 116 7.02 -18.28 -3.34
N GLY A 117 5.95 -17.59 -2.95
CA GLY A 117 4.68 -17.62 -3.66
C GLY A 117 4.58 -16.35 -4.48
N ILE A 118 4.29 -16.50 -5.77
CA ILE A 118 3.70 -15.41 -6.53
C ILE A 118 2.28 -15.25 -5.95
N PRO A 119 1.80 -14.02 -5.67
CA PRO A 119 0.40 -13.83 -5.33
C PRO A 119 -0.45 -14.56 -6.37
N HIS A 120 -1.26 -15.53 -5.95
CA HIS A 120 -2.15 -16.24 -6.87
C HIS A 120 -3.21 -15.25 -7.31
N ALA A 121 -2.90 -14.47 -8.34
CA ALA A 121 -3.77 -13.48 -8.90
C ALA A 121 -5.00 -14.22 -9.48
N ILE A 122 -6.09 -14.17 -8.72
CA ILE A 122 -7.41 -14.67 -9.11
C ILE A 122 -7.90 -13.81 -10.30
N GLN A 123 -8.98 -14.26 -10.94
CA GLN A 123 -9.69 -13.58 -12.03
C GLN A 123 -9.69 -12.04 -11.88
N PRO A 124 -9.24 -11.30 -12.91
CA PRO A 124 -9.12 -9.84 -12.84
C PRO A 124 -10.48 -9.17 -12.74
N SER A 125 -10.55 -8.09 -11.96
CA SER A 125 -11.74 -7.23 -11.83
C SER A 125 -11.81 -6.17 -12.93
N ALA A 126 -10.65 -5.67 -13.36
CA ALA A 126 -10.51 -4.80 -14.51
C ALA A 126 -9.09 -4.90 -15.10
N SER A 127 -8.92 -4.55 -16.36
CA SER A 127 -7.61 -4.45 -17.02
C SER A 127 -7.54 -3.30 -18.02
N ALA A 128 -6.33 -2.80 -18.26
CA ALA A 128 -6.04 -1.74 -19.22
C ALA A 128 -4.74 -2.05 -19.95
N THR A 129 -4.74 -1.95 -21.28
CA THR A 129 -3.52 -2.08 -22.10
C THR A 129 -3.18 -0.72 -22.68
N ALA A 130 -1.97 -0.24 -22.43
CA ALA A 130 -1.52 1.09 -22.85
C ALA A 130 -0.06 1.07 -23.30
N ARG A 131 0.37 2.13 -23.99
CA ARG A 131 1.78 2.28 -24.37
C ARG A 131 2.62 2.58 -23.13
N GLY A 132 3.70 1.83 -22.94
CA GLY A 132 4.56 1.92 -21.76
C GLY A 132 5.11 3.31 -21.50
N GLY A 133 5.52 4.04 -22.55
CA GLY A 133 5.95 5.44 -22.40
C GLY A 133 4.87 6.36 -21.83
N GLN A 134 3.60 6.17 -22.23
CA GLN A 134 2.49 6.99 -21.72
C GLN A 134 2.14 6.62 -20.27
N VAL A 135 2.21 5.33 -19.93
CA VAL A 135 2.02 4.84 -18.55
C VAL A 135 3.14 5.36 -17.65
N ALA A 136 4.39 5.33 -18.12
CA ALA A 136 5.56 5.85 -17.42
C ALA A 136 5.47 7.37 -17.19
N ASP A 137 5.06 8.14 -18.20
CA ASP A 137 4.84 9.59 -18.04
C ASP A 137 3.73 9.88 -17.02
N ALA A 138 2.63 9.12 -17.05
CA ALA A 138 1.51 9.31 -16.14
C ALA A 138 1.88 8.96 -14.69
N ILE A 139 2.54 7.82 -14.47
CA ILE A 139 2.99 7.42 -13.12
C ILE A 139 4.05 8.38 -12.58
N LEU A 140 4.99 8.84 -13.42
CA LEU A 140 6.02 9.80 -13.04
C LEU A 140 5.40 11.16 -12.70
N GLY A 141 4.44 11.63 -13.49
CA GLY A 141 3.71 12.87 -13.22
C GLY A 141 3.02 12.82 -11.85
N ALA A 142 2.36 11.70 -11.53
CA ALA A 142 1.69 11.51 -10.25
C ALA A 142 2.68 11.35 -9.07
N ALA A 143 3.81 10.69 -9.30
CA ALA A 143 4.87 10.47 -8.32
C ALA A 143 5.71 11.73 -8.01
N THR A 144 5.70 12.71 -8.91
CA THR A 144 6.50 13.93 -8.75
C THR A 144 5.98 14.75 -7.56
N LEU A 145 6.89 15.05 -6.63
CA LEU A 145 6.56 15.85 -5.45
C LEU A 145 6.01 17.22 -5.86
N PRO A 146 4.92 17.70 -5.23
CA PRO A 146 4.46 19.07 -5.41
C PRO A 146 5.55 20.09 -5.08
N GLU A 147 5.53 21.23 -5.78
CA GLU A 147 6.52 22.29 -5.56
C GLU A 147 6.59 22.75 -4.09
N GLY A 148 7.81 22.93 -3.60
CA GLY A 148 8.07 23.37 -2.23
C GLY A 148 7.83 22.30 -1.16
N MET A 149 7.71 21.02 -1.53
CA MET A 149 7.79 19.89 -0.60
C MET A 149 9.20 19.32 -0.55
N GLU A 150 9.62 18.92 0.65
CA GLU A 150 10.85 18.15 0.84
C GLU A 150 10.60 16.66 0.56
N PRO A 151 11.63 15.92 0.10
CA PRO A 151 11.52 14.47 -0.04
C PRO A 151 11.19 13.79 1.29
N GLY A 152 10.25 12.84 1.24
CA GLY A 152 9.79 12.06 2.39
C GLY A 152 8.90 10.90 1.95
N PRO A 153 8.38 10.10 2.90
CA PRO A 153 7.38 9.07 2.58
C PRO A 153 6.13 9.76 2.00
N GLY A 154 5.87 9.54 0.71
CA GLY A 154 4.70 10.06 0.03
C GLY A 154 3.43 9.26 0.34
N PRO A 155 2.24 9.78 0.01
CA PRO A 155 1.01 9.00 0.06
C PRO A 155 1.09 7.82 -0.91
N ALA A 156 0.29 6.79 -0.66
CA ALA A 156 0.07 5.75 -1.66
C ALA A 156 -0.56 6.34 -2.94
N MET A 157 -0.36 5.66 -4.06
CA MET A 157 -0.93 6.05 -5.34
C MET A 157 -2.17 5.25 -5.64
N GLU A 158 -3.17 5.89 -6.22
CA GLU A 158 -4.33 5.23 -6.82
C GLU A 158 -4.08 4.98 -8.30
N VAL A 159 -4.30 3.75 -8.74
CA VAL A 159 -4.49 3.42 -10.15
C VAL A 159 -5.98 3.28 -10.44
N GLY A 160 -6.46 4.03 -11.41
CA GLY A 160 -7.85 3.99 -11.90
C GLY A 160 -7.90 3.40 -13.29
N ILE A 161 -8.62 2.30 -13.49
CA ILE A 161 -8.99 1.78 -14.81
C ILE A 161 -10.38 2.32 -15.13
N GLU A 162 -10.44 3.21 -16.11
CA GLU A 162 -11.65 3.92 -16.57
C GLU A 162 -11.88 3.62 -18.06
N ALA A 163 -13.03 4.03 -18.61
CA ALA A 163 -13.26 3.88 -20.05
C ALA A 163 -12.17 4.62 -20.86
N ASP A 164 -11.50 3.88 -21.73
CA ASP A 164 -10.48 4.36 -22.68
C ASP A 164 -9.19 4.92 -22.02
N ALA A 165 -8.98 4.71 -20.71
CA ALA A 165 -7.82 5.25 -20.01
C ALA A 165 -7.42 4.47 -18.74
N VAL A 166 -6.13 4.51 -18.45
CA VAL A 166 -5.59 4.20 -17.12
C VAL A 166 -5.06 5.50 -16.48
N GLY A 167 -5.50 5.77 -15.25
CA GLY A 167 -5.15 6.95 -14.48
C GLY A 167 -4.29 6.62 -13.28
N PHE A 168 -3.37 7.52 -12.95
CA PHE A 168 -2.52 7.45 -11.76
C PHE A 168 -2.72 8.74 -10.96
N GLY A 169 -3.12 8.61 -9.70
CA GLY A 169 -3.42 9.74 -8.84
C GLY A 169 -2.77 9.62 -7.49
N VAL A 170 -2.27 10.73 -6.96
CA VAL A 170 -1.75 10.81 -5.60
C VAL A 170 -2.47 11.94 -4.90
N ASP A 171 -3.00 11.64 -3.72
CA ASP A 171 -3.70 12.60 -2.89
C ASP A 171 -2.73 13.29 -1.92
N TRP A 172 -2.26 14.48 -2.31
CA TRP A 172 -1.33 15.28 -1.51
C TRP A 172 -2.02 16.17 -0.48
N ARG A 173 -3.34 16.06 -0.31
CA ARG A 173 -4.11 16.96 0.57
C ARG A 173 -3.77 16.76 2.04
N CYS A 174 -3.36 15.56 2.42
CA CYS A 174 -2.77 15.29 3.74
C CYS A 174 -1.51 16.13 4.03
N ALA A 175 -0.80 16.59 2.99
CA ALA A 175 0.35 17.49 3.09
C ALA A 175 0.00 18.95 2.77
N GLY A 176 -1.29 19.30 2.74
CA GLY A 176 -1.76 20.64 2.40
C GLY A 176 -1.44 21.03 0.95
N ARG A 177 -1.48 20.07 0.01
CA ARG A 177 -1.30 20.29 -1.43
C ARG A 177 -2.45 19.68 -2.24
N PRO A 178 -2.73 20.16 -3.46
CA PRO A 178 -3.79 19.59 -4.28
C PRO A 178 -3.50 18.15 -4.70
N ARG A 179 -4.55 17.33 -4.80
CA ARG A 179 -4.49 16.04 -5.49
C ARG A 179 -4.15 16.24 -6.97
N CYS A 180 -3.31 15.37 -7.52
CA CYS A 180 -3.00 15.31 -8.95
C CYS A 180 -3.42 13.97 -9.53
N THR A 181 -3.83 13.95 -10.80
CA THR A 181 -4.16 12.71 -11.52
C THR A 181 -3.75 12.85 -12.98
N PHE A 182 -2.97 11.89 -13.46
CA PHE A 182 -2.45 11.82 -14.81
C PHE A 182 -3.03 10.60 -15.49
N ARG A 183 -3.30 10.68 -16.80
CA ARG A 183 -3.96 9.60 -17.55
C ARG A 183 -3.17 9.23 -18.78
N ALA A 184 -3.10 7.94 -19.06
CA ALA A 184 -2.64 7.37 -20.31
C ALA A 184 -3.84 6.77 -21.06
N PRO A 185 -4.00 7.04 -22.38
CA PRO A 185 -4.98 6.34 -23.20
C PRO A 185 -4.75 4.83 -23.15
N ALA A 186 -5.81 4.05 -23.02
CA ALA A 186 -5.71 2.60 -22.87
C ALA A 186 -6.93 1.88 -23.46
N ASP A 187 -6.71 0.66 -23.95
CA ASP A 187 -7.81 -0.27 -24.24
C ASP A 187 -8.20 -0.99 -22.95
N THR A 188 -9.43 -0.78 -22.48
CA THR A 188 -9.84 -1.16 -21.11
C THR A 188 -10.96 -2.19 -21.08
N GLN A 189 -10.93 -3.07 -20.08
CA GLN A 189 -12.02 -3.99 -19.73
C GLN A 189 -12.40 -3.80 -18.25
N GLY A 190 -13.67 -3.45 -18.00
CA GLY A 190 -14.15 -3.18 -16.66
C GLY A 190 -13.71 -1.82 -16.12
N THR A 191 -13.95 -1.59 -14.83
CA THR A 191 -13.56 -0.37 -14.13
C THR A 191 -13.13 -0.71 -12.72
N ALA A 192 -12.02 -0.14 -12.25
CA ALA A 192 -11.51 -0.35 -10.90
C ALA A 192 -10.70 0.86 -10.43
N VAL A 193 -10.65 1.06 -9.11
CA VAL A 193 -9.71 1.99 -8.47
C VAL A 193 -9.02 1.23 -7.34
N VAL A 194 -7.69 1.19 -7.37
CA VAL A 194 -6.86 0.42 -6.42
C VAL A 194 -5.72 1.29 -5.94
N GLY A 195 -5.50 1.34 -4.62
CA GLY A 195 -4.34 1.97 -4.02
C GLY A 195 -3.14 1.02 -3.96
N PHE A 196 -1.92 1.51 -4.17
CA PHE A 196 -0.69 0.71 -4.04
C PHE A 196 0.53 1.59 -3.71
N GLN A 197 1.59 0.97 -3.18
CA GLN A 197 2.91 1.60 -3.08
C GLN A 197 3.62 1.51 -4.42
N PHE A 198 4.05 2.66 -4.96
CA PHE A 198 4.40 2.77 -6.38
C PHE A 198 5.90 2.87 -6.68
N GLY A 199 6.77 2.85 -5.67
CA GLY A 199 8.21 3.13 -5.83
C GLY A 199 8.87 2.23 -6.85
N THR A 200 8.78 0.92 -6.64
CA THR A 200 9.36 -0.12 -7.49
C THR A 200 8.74 -0.12 -8.88
N VAL A 201 7.40 -0.11 -8.96
CA VAL A 201 6.67 -0.12 -10.24
C VAL A 201 7.02 1.11 -11.09
N LYS A 202 7.12 2.29 -10.47
CA LYS A 202 7.54 3.52 -11.16
C LYS A 202 8.95 3.36 -11.75
N ASP A 203 9.91 2.84 -10.99
CA ASP A 203 11.28 2.63 -11.50
C ASP A 203 11.32 1.57 -12.62
N LEU A 204 10.54 0.49 -12.51
CA LEU A 204 10.40 -0.52 -13.57
C LEU A 204 9.82 0.07 -14.88
N LEU A 205 8.76 0.86 -14.76
CA LEU A 205 8.11 1.49 -15.92
C LEU A 205 9.00 2.53 -16.59
N LEU A 206 9.80 3.27 -15.83
CA LEU A 206 10.79 4.20 -16.38
C LEU A 206 11.83 3.46 -17.23
N HIS A 207 12.33 2.32 -16.75
CA HIS A 207 13.25 1.49 -17.53
C HIS A 207 12.60 0.87 -18.77
N ALA A 208 11.32 0.46 -18.70
CA ALA A 208 10.58 -0.08 -19.84
C ALA A 208 10.22 0.99 -20.89
N SER A 209 10.05 2.24 -20.48
CA SER A 209 9.61 3.35 -21.35
C SER A 209 10.55 3.62 -22.53
N GLU A 210 11.85 3.33 -22.38
CA GLU A 210 12.85 3.47 -23.44
C GLU A 210 12.60 2.52 -24.62
N GLN A 211 11.87 1.42 -24.41
CA GLN A 211 11.72 0.33 -25.39
C GLN A 211 10.40 0.35 -26.17
N GLN A 212 9.52 1.35 -25.94
CA GLN A 212 8.20 1.48 -26.58
C GLN A 212 7.27 0.25 -26.43
N GLU A 213 7.45 -0.55 -25.39
CA GLU A 213 6.64 -1.75 -25.12
C GLU A 213 5.21 -1.39 -24.67
N GLU A 214 4.26 -2.31 -24.86
CA GLU A 214 2.93 -2.22 -24.24
C GLU A 214 3.00 -2.66 -22.78
N VAL A 215 2.20 -2.02 -21.94
CA VAL A 215 2.03 -2.37 -20.52
C VAL A 215 0.57 -2.74 -20.29
N ILE A 216 0.37 -3.90 -19.68
CA ILE A 216 -0.94 -4.36 -19.22
C ILE A 216 -1.02 -4.08 -17.72
N VAL A 217 -1.97 -3.23 -17.33
CA VAL A 217 -2.29 -2.93 -15.94
C VAL A 217 -3.55 -3.68 -15.55
N THR A 218 -3.51 -4.46 -14.48
CA THR A 218 -4.62 -5.33 -14.06
C THR A 218 -4.95 -5.11 -12.60
N ALA A 219 -6.22 -4.88 -12.30
CA ALA A 219 -6.73 -4.79 -10.93
C ALA A 219 -7.26 -6.16 -10.48
N TYR A 220 -6.63 -6.73 -9.45
CA TYR A 220 -7.08 -7.95 -8.78
C TYR A 220 -7.81 -7.60 -7.48
N LEU A 221 -8.28 -8.61 -6.75
CA LEU A 221 -8.95 -8.43 -5.47
C LEU A 221 -8.02 -7.77 -4.43
N ASP A 222 -6.80 -8.29 -4.34
CA ASP A 222 -5.85 -7.97 -3.26
C ASP A 222 -4.58 -7.25 -3.76
N CYS A 223 -4.40 -7.09 -5.07
CA CYS A 223 -3.21 -6.46 -5.63
C CYS A 223 -3.49 -5.78 -6.99
N VAL A 224 -2.53 -5.00 -7.45
CA VAL A 224 -2.45 -4.50 -8.83
C VAL A 224 -1.28 -5.19 -9.54
N GLY A 225 -1.54 -5.71 -10.73
CA GLY A 225 -0.53 -6.27 -11.63
C GLY A 225 -0.11 -5.30 -12.73
N PHE A 226 1.17 -5.31 -13.06
CA PHE A 226 1.77 -4.63 -14.20
C PHE A 226 2.56 -5.65 -15.01
N GLU A 227 2.25 -5.80 -16.29
CA GLU A 227 2.88 -6.79 -17.17
C GLU A 227 3.43 -6.13 -18.44
N THR A 228 4.65 -6.54 -18.79
CA THR A 228 5.34 -6.24 -20.06
C THR A 228 5.79 -7.56 -20.69
N GLU A 229 6.42 -7.49 -21.87
CA GLU A 229 7.06 -8.69 -22.45
C GLU A 229 8.25 -9.20 -21.62
N ARG A 230 8.83 -8.33 -20.77
CA ARG A 230 10.09 -8.58 -20.05
C ARG A 230 9.88 -9.04 -18.61
N TRP A 231 8.84 -8.56 -17.95
CA TRP A 231 8.58 -8.79 -16.53
C TRP A 231 7.10 -8.63 -16.19
N LYS A 232 6.72 -9.23 -15.06
CA LYS A 232 5.41 -9.05 -14.40
C LYS A 232 5.64 -8.59 -12.97
N ALA A 233 4.92 -7.59 -12.52
CA ALA A 233 5.01 -7.09 -11.16
C ALA A 233 3.63 -7.08 -10.51
N TRP A 234 3.57 -7.42 -9.23
CA TRP A 234 2.37 -7.33 -8.41
C TRP A 234 2.68 -6.49 -7.18
N ALA A 235 1.93 -5.40 -7.00
CA ALA A 235 1.99 -4.58 -5.80
C ALA A 235 0.72 -4.78 -4.98
N ASP A 236 0.90 -4.99 -3.68
CA ASP A 236 -0.22 -5.20 -2.76
C ASP A 236 -1.14 -3.98 -2.74
N LYS A 237 -2.43 -4.27 -2.61
CA LYS A 237 -3.44 -3.23 -2.44
C LYS A 237 -3.26 -2.58 -1.07
N VAL A 238 -3.25 -1.26 -1.04
CA VAL A 238 -3.27 -0.46 0.18
C VAL A 238 -4.45 0.49 0.20
N ASP A 239 -4.92 0.82 1.39
CA ASP A 239 -5.95 1.83 1.56
C ASP A 239 -5.36 3.23 1.32
N THR A 240 -5.92 3.95 0.36
CA THR A 240 -5.56 5.34 0.04
C THR A 240 -6.40 6.36 0.79
N THR A 241 -7.46 5.90 1.47
CA THR A 241 -8.36 6.73 2.28
C THR A 241 -7.87 6.84 3.72
N ALA A 242 -8.57 7.62 4.53
CA ALA A 242 -8.38 7.74 5.97
C ALA A 242 -8.50 6.39 6.70
N ALA A 243 -9.08 5.34 6.09
CA ALA A 243 -9.11 3.99 6.65
C ALA A 243 -7.71 3.46 7.02
N ARG A 244 -6.67 3.86 6.28
CA ARG A 244 -5.26 3.51 6.57
C ARG A 244 -4.77 4.02 7.92
N LEU A 245 -5.43 5.02 8.50
CA LEU A 245 -5.08 5.60 9.80
C LEU A 245 -5.64 4.77 10.96
N VAL A 246 -6.61 3.88 10.72
CA VAL A 246 -7.26 3.09 11.77
C VAL A 246 -6.27 2.16 12.48
N PRO A 247 -5.43 1.37 11.79
CA PRO A 247 -4.42 0.55 12.46
C PRO A 247 -3.41 1.39 13.26
N LEU A 248 -2.96 2.52 12.71
CA LEU A 248 -2.02 3.43 13.37
C LEU A 248 -2.63 4.05 14.64
N ALA A 249 -3.90 4.42 14.59
CA ALA A 249 -4.63 4.91 15.76
C ALA A 249 -4.76 3.82 16.83
N ALA A 250 -5.01 2.57 16.45
CA ALA A 250 -5.07 1.44 17.37
C ALA A 250 -3.73 1.24 18.09
N GLU A 251 -2.62 1.19 17.35
CA GLU A 251 -1.26 1.06 17.90
C GLU A 251 -0.96 2.17 18.93
N VAL A 252 -1.21 3.44 18.59
CA VAL A 252 -0.98 4.58 19.49
C VAL A 252 -1.81 4.48 20.78
N LEU A 253 -3.05 4.00 20.69
CA LEU A 253 -3.95 3.85 21.83
C LEU A 253 -3.53 2.68 22.73
N GLU A 254 -3.16 1.55 22.13
CA GLU A 254 -2.67 0.36 22.84
C GLU A 254 -1.34 0.65 23.56
N GLU A 255 -0.40 1.33 22.90
CA GLU A 255 0.86 1.78 23.52
C GLU A 255 0.64 2.72 24.71
N ALA A 256 -0.43 3.53 24.67
CA ALA A 256 -0.84 4.38 25.78
C ALA A 256 -1.56 3.62 26.91
N GLY A 257 -1.75 2.30 26.77
CA GLY A 257 -2.40 1.44 27.75
C GLY A 257 -3.93 1.54 27.77
N LEU A 258 -4.55 2.03 26.69
CA LEU A 258 -6.00 2.03 26.54
C LEU A 258 -6.48 0.68 26.00
N ASN A 259 -7.67 0.26 26.42
CA ASN A 259 -8.28 -0.98 25.92
C ASN A 259 -9.07 -0.66 24.65
N VAL A 260 -8.65 -1.26 23.53
CA VAL A 260 -9.15 -1.00 22.18
C VAL A 260 -9.80 -2.26 21.61
N GLU A 261 -11.03 -2.13 21.12
CA GLU A 261 -11.73 -3.18 20.38
C GLU A 261 -11.99 -2.72 18.95
N HIS A 262 -11.70 -3.58 17.97
CA HIS A 262 -12.05 -3.30 16.58
C HIS A 262 -13.55 -3.50 16.38
N SER A 263 -14.28 -2.41 16.15
CA SER A 263 -15.66 -2.47 15.67
C SER A 263 -15.63 -2.54 14.14
N SER A 264 -16.54 -3.33 13.57
CA SER A 264 -16.64 -3.64 12.12
C SER A 264 -15.83 -2.74 11.16
N GLY A 265 -14.70 -3.27 10.66
CA GLY A 265 -13.94 -2.87 9.48
C GLY A 265 -13.29 -1.47 9.42
N SER A 266 -13.77 -0.47 10.17
CA SER A 266 -13.35 0.94 9.97
C SER A 266 -13.45 1.84 11.21
N SER A 267 -13.79 1.29 12.37
CA SER A 267 -13.83 2.05 13.61
C SER A 267 -13.19 1.30 14.78
N LEU A 268 -12.65 2.05 15.72
CA LEU A 268 -12.16 1.52 16.99
C LEU A 268 -13.12 1.91 18.10
N GLN A 269 -13.34 1.01 19.03
CA GLN A 269 -14.02 1.27 20.28
C GLN A 269 -12.97 1.32 21.39
N VAL A 270 -12.94 2.42 22.14
CA VAL A 270 -12.01 2.62 23.25
C VAL A 270 -12.80 2.59 24.55
N GLU A 271 -12.53 1.57 25.34
CA GLU A 271 -13.22 1.35 26.61
C GLU A 271 -12.80 2.37 27.68
N GLY A 272 -13.67 2.56 28.67
CA GLY A 272 -13.46 3.48 29.79
C GLY A 272 -14.77 3.92 30.42
N GLU A 273 -14.69 4.88 31.35
CA GLU A 273 -15.88 5.43 32.03
C GLU A 273 -16.94 5.95 31.04
N ILE A 274 -16.47 6.58 29.96
CA ILE A 274 -17.29 6.90 28.80
C ILE A 274 -16.66 6.18 27.61
N PRO A 275 -17.32 5.15 27.04
CA PRO A 275 -16.88 4.48 25.83
C PRO A 275 -16.82 5.48 24.67
N VAL A 276 -15.77 5.36 23.87
CA VAL A 276 -15.46 6.31 22.80
C VAL A 276 -15.24 5.55 21.51
N ARG A 277 -15.92 5.97 20.44
CA ARG A 277 -15.70 5.48 19.10
C ARG A 277 -14.69 6.37 18.38
N VAL A 278 -13.73 5.77 17.71
CA VAL A 278 -12.71 6.45 16.90
C VAL A 278 -12.90 6.06 15.44
N GLU A 279 -13.08 7.06 14.59
CA GLU A 279 -13.31 6.93 13.15
C GLU A 279 -12.38 7.87 12.39
N CYS A 280 -11.82 7.42 11.26
CA CYS A 280 -10.95 8.24 10.43
C CYS A 280 -11.71 8.69 9.18
N PHE A 281 -11.72 10.00 8.91
CA PHE A 281 -12.49 10.59 7.84
C PHE A 281 -11.60 11.26 6.80
N ASP A 282 -11.91 10.99 5.52
CA ASP A 282 -11.36 11.72 4.39
C ASP A 282 -11.83 13.18 4.44
N GLY A 283 -10.89 14.12 4.38
CA GLY A 283 -11.18 15.55 4.49
C GLY A 283 -10.00 16.43 4.11
N GLU A 284 -10.22 17.75 4.13
CA GLU A 284 -9.18 18.76 3.98
C GLU A 284 -9.15 19.65 5.23
N PRO A 285 -8.36 19.30 6.27
CA PRO A 285 -7.49 18.12 6.40
C PRO A 285 -8.25 16.83 6.75
N GLU A 286 -7.59 15.68 6.60
CA GLU A 286 -8.09 14.41 7.15
C GLU A 286 -8.15 14.49 8.68
N VAL A 287 -9.18 13.89 9.27
CA VAL A 287 -9.40 13.95 10.71
C VAL A 287 -9.66 12.58 11.31
N ILE A 288 -9.13 12.38 12.52
CA ILE A 288 -9.52 11.32 13.43
C ILE A 288 -10.63 11.89 14.31
N ARG A 289 -11.85 11.41 14.11
CA ARG A 289 -13.01 11.79 14.91
C ARG A 289 -13.14 10.87 16.10
N ILE A 290 -13.27 11.48 17.26
CA ILE A 290 -13.55 10.84 18.53
C ILE A 290 -15.01 11.14 18.85
N SER A 291 -15.87 10.13 19.01
CA SER A 291 -17.29 10.33 19.24
C SER A 291 -17.87 9.41 20.32
N THR A 292 -19.00 9.82 20.89
CA THR A 292 -19.80 8.97 21.78
C THR A 292 -21.27 9.38 21.72
N ILE A 293 -22.16 8.43 22.01
CA ILE A 293 -23.59 8.70 22.13
C ILE A 293 -23.84 9.17 23.57
N LEU A 294 -24.23 10.44 23.73
CA LEU A 294 -24.47 11.05 25.04
C LEU A 294 -25.83 10.70 25.62
N ALA A 295 -26.85 10.52 24.77
CA ALA A 295 -28.20 10.20 25.19
C ALA A 295 -29.00 9.61 24.04
N THR A 296 -29.93 8.72 24.35
CA THR A 296 -30.87 8.12 23.39
C THR A 296 -32.31 8.46 23.77
N ASN A 297 -33.25 8.12 22.87
CA ASN A 297 -34.69 8.30 23.08
C ASN A 297 -35.13 9.75 23.38
N LEU A 298 -34.34 10.73 22.91
CA LEU A 298 -34.66 12.14 23.10
C LEU A 298 -35.83 12.57 22.20
N LYS A 299 -36.77 13.31 22.78
CA LYS A 299 -37.79 14.01 22.02
C LYS A 299 -37.21 15.32 21.51
N VAL A 300 -36.66 15.28 20.29
CA VAL A 300 -36.00 16.45 19.68
C VAL A 300 -37.02 17.52 19.29
N ASP A 301 -37.08 18.60 20.07
CA ASP A 301 -37.85 19.80 19.75
C ASP A 301 -36.95 21.04 19.60
N ALA A 302 -37.54 22.18 19.27
CA ALA A 302 -36.80 23.42 19.05
C ALA A 302 -36.10 23.95 20.31
N ALA A 303 -36.66 23.70 21.50
CA ALA A 303 -36.09 24.16 22.76
C ALA A 303 -34.83 23.35 23.11
N LEU A 304 -34.87 22.03 22.89
CA LEU A 304 -33.71 21.17 23.09
C LEU A 304 -32.59 21.49 22.11
N ARG A 305 -32.90 21.78 20.84
CA ARG A 305 -31.91 22.21 19.85
C ARG A 305 -31.20 23.51 20.27
N ASP A 306 -31.95 24.52 20.72
CA ASP A 306 -31.39 25.80 21.20
C ASP A 306 -30.49 25.61 22.45
N GLN A 307 -30.82 24.66 23.33
CA GLN A 307 -29.96 24.32 24.47
C GLN A 307 -28.66 23.65 24.02
N VAL A 308 -28.72 22.71 23.07
CA VAL A 308 -27.53 22.04 22.52
C VAL A 308 -26.63 23.03 21.79
N ASP A 309 -27.19 23.95 21.00
CA ASP A 309 -26.42 24.99 20.31
C ASP A 309 -25.68 25.92 21.30
N LYS A 310 -26.33 26.29 22.42
CA LYS A 310 -25.70 27.06 23.50
C LYS A 310 -24.57 26.29 24.19
N LEU A 311 -24.77 24.99 24.43
CA LEU A 311 -23.75 24.11 24.99
C LEU A 311 -22.53 24.01 24.08
N MET A 312 -22.76 23.76 22.79
CA MET A 312 -21.71 23.72 21.77
C MET A 312 -20.95 25.05 21.70
N ALA A 313 -21.63 26.19 21.73
CA ALA A 313 -21.00 27.51 21.73
C ALA A 313 -20.15 27.78 22.99
N SER A 314 -20.40 27.09 24.10
CA SER A 314 -19.67 27.25 25.36
C SER A 314 -18.44 26.35 25.50
N ARG A 315 -18.28 25.33 24.64
CA ARG A 315 -17.24 24.30 24.72
C ARG A 315 -16.39 24.33 23.44
N VAL A 316 -15.11 24.66 23.58
CA VAL A 316 -14.18 24.70 22.44
C VAL A 316 -13.86 23.28 21.97
N GLY A 317 -14.01 23.03 20.67
CA GLY A 317 -13.67 21.75 20.03
C GLY A 317 -14.78 20.69 20.05
N LEU A 318 -15.71 20.78 21.00
CA LEU A 318 -16.85 19.87 21.10
C LEU A 318 -17.90 20.16 20.02
N ARG A 319 -18.29 19.12 19.30
CA ARG A 319 -19.40 19.15 18.35
C ARG A 319 -20.53 18.29 18.88
N LEU A 320 -21.76 18.80 18.81
CA LEU A 320 -22.96 18.10 19.23
C LEU A 320 -23.95 18.08 18.06
N TRP A 321 -24.51 16.92 17.74
CA TRP A 321 -25.58 16.81 16.75
C TRP A 321 -26.56 15.69 17.10
N PHE A 322 -27.73 15.74 16.47
CA PHE A 322 -28.75 14.72 16.63
C PHE A 322 -28.70 13.70 15.48
N GLU A 323 -28.75 12.42 15.84
CA GLU A 323 -28.99 11.30 14.92
C GLU A 323 -30.32 10.64 15.29
N GLY A 324 -31.39 11.08 14.61
CA GLY A 324 -32.76 10.69 14.97
C GLY A 324 -33.11 11.15 16.39
N THR A 325 -33.20 10.21 17.33
CA THR A 325 -33.48 10.44 18.76
C THR A 325 -32.23 10.38 19.63
N ARG A 326 -31.03 10.26 19.04
CA ARG A 326 -29.76 10.17 19.75
C ARG A 326 -29.03 11.51 19.69
N LEU A 327 -28.40 11.91 20.79
CA LEU A 327 -27.46 13.04 20.81
C LEU A 327 -26.03 12.48 20.77
N VAL A 328 -25.28 12.88 19.76
CA VAL A 328 -23.89 12.48 19.57
C VAL A 328 -22.98 13.64 19.94
N ALA A 329 -21.93 13.35 20.70
CA ALA A 329 -20.82 14.25 20.90
C ALA A 329 -19.61 13.77 20.12
N ALA A 330 -18.85 14.71 19.55
CA ALA A 330 -17.56 14.40 18.97
C ALA A 330 -16.55 15.54 19.04
N GLU A 331 -15.30 15.18 18.85
CA GLU A 331 -14.15 16.07 18.68
C GLU A 331 -13.31 15.55 17.51
N ASP A 332 -12.90 16.45 16.61
CA ASP A 332 -12.06 16.10 15.45
C ASP A 332 -10.60 16.47 15.75
N LEU A 333 -9.69 15.52 15.58
CA LEU A 333 -8.25 15.68 15.68
C LEU A 333 -7.65 15.60 14.27
N PRO A 334 -6.86 16.58 13.81
CA PRO A 334 -6.12 16.44 12.55
C PRO A 334 -5.24 15.19 12.54
N SER A 335 -5.21 14.45 11.43
CA SER A 335 -4.46 13.17 11.34
C SER A 335 -2.96 13.32 11.65
N GLU A 336 -2.37 14.46 11.30
CA GLU A 336 -0.98 14.83 11.62
C GLU A 336 -0.68 14.86 13.13
N MET A 337 -1.71 15.06 13.96
CA MET A 337 -1.64 15.05 15.41
C MET A 337 -1.99 13.68 16.01
N GLY A 338 -1.97 12.61 15.21
CA GLY A 338 -2.26 11.23 15.63
C GLY A 338 -1.61 10.80 16.97
N PRO A 339 -0.32 11.13 17.25
CA PRO A 339 0.29 10.83 18.55
C PRO A 339 -0.38 11.49 19.77
N GLU A 340 -1.16 12.57 19.58
CA GLU A 340 -1.92 13.25 20.64
C GLU A 340 -3.30 12.63 20.89
N LEU A 341 -3.67 11.57 20.15
CA LEU A 341 -4.97 10.92 20.25
C LEU A 341 -5.31 10.48 21.69
N PRO A 342 -4.41 9.85 22.48
CA PRO A 342 -4.72 9.45 23.86
C PRO A 342 -5.07 10.64 24.76
N ALA A 343 -4.31 11.74 24.65
CA ALA A 343 -4.55 12.96 25.41
C ALA A 343 -5.86 13.65 24.99
N THR A 344 -6.18 13.59 23.70
CA THR A 344 -7.43 14.11 23.13
C THR A 344 -8.64 13.32 23.64
N ILE A 345 -8.58 11.99 23.70
CA ILE A 345 -9.66 11.16 24.30
C ILE A 345 -9.87 11.50 25.77
N GLN A 346 -8.80 11.66 26.55
CA GLN A 346 -8.92 12.04 27.96
C GLN A 346 -9.56 13.42 28.13
N ARG A 347 -9.13 14.41 27.32
CA ARG A 347 -9.73 15.74 27.29
C ARG A 347 -11.21 15.67 26.91
N PHE A 348 -11.55 14.93 25.85
CA PHE A 348 -12.92 14.73 25.39
C PHE A 348 -13.79 14.18 26.52
N ARG A 349 -13.40 13.08 27.16
CA ARG A 349 -14.10 12.51 28.33
C ARG A 349 -14.32 13.54 29.44
N HIS A 350 -13.28 14.33 29.76
CA HIS A 350 -13.40 15.38 30.77
C HIS A 350 -14.39 16.49 30.39
N GLN A 351 -14.50 16.83 29.10
CA GLN A 351 -15.49 17.81 28.63
C GLN A 351 -16.92 17.29 28.74
N LEU A 352 -17.11 15.97 28.65
CA LEU A 352 -18.43 15.34 28.72
C LEU A 352 -18.96 15.15 30.15
N HIS A 353 -18.09 15.15 31.17
CA HIS A 353 -18.52 15.06 32.55
C HIS A 353 -19.54 16.17 32.90
N GLY A 354 -20.70 15.74 33.42
CA GLY A 354 -21.80 16.62 33.81
C GLY A 354 -22.79 16.96 32.70
N LEU A 355 -22.53 16.57 31.44
CA LEU A 355 -23.52 16.67 30.35
C LEU A 355 -24.56 15.54 30.46
N ASP A 356 -24.14 14.36 30.89
CA ASP A 356 -24.99 13.22 31.24
C ASP A 356 -26.11 13.60 32.22
N VAL A 357 -25.80 14.38 33.26
CA VAL A 357 -26.77 14.87 34.25
C VAL A 357 -27.79 15.85 33.65
N LEU A 358 -27.36 16.69 32.70
CA LEU A 358 -28.22 17.65 32.02
C LEU A 358 -29.25 16.96 31.10
N PHE A 359 -28.87 15.87 30.45
CA PHE A 359 -29.75 15.14 29.52
C PHE A 359 -30.61 14.06 30.19
N ALA A 360 -30.17 13.50 31.33
CA ALA A 360 -31.02 12.68 32.18
C ALA A 360 -32.19 13.50 32.77
N ALA A 361 -31.96 14.78 33.11
CA ALA A 361 -33.00 15.68 33.63
C ALA A 361 -34.06 16.08 32.60
N THR A 362 -33.79 15.92 31.30
CA THR A 362 -34.73 16.22 30.20
C THR A 362 -35.48 14.98 29.69
N GLY A 363 -35.35 13.84 30.37
CA GLY A 363 -36.09 12.61 30.09
C GLY A 363 -35.38 11.63 29.14
N GLY A 364 -34.09 11.82 28.87
CA GLY A 364 -33.26 10.84 28.17
C GLY A 364 -32.95 9.63 29.05
N THR A 365 -32.94 8.44 28.46
CA THR A 365 -32.45 7.22 29.10
C THR A 365 -31.02 6.96 28.64
N PHE A 366 -30.14 6.61 29.57
CA PHE A 366 -28.84 6.00 29.26
C PHE A 366 -29.05 4.50 29.13
N GLU A 367 -28.75 3.93 27.96
CA GLU A 367 -28.55 2.48 27.82
C GLU A 367 -27.05 2.22 27.67
N GLU A 368 -26.56 1.21 28.40
CA GLU A 368 -25.30 0.53 28.08
C GLU A 368 -25.40 0.02 26.63
N PRO A 369 -24.33 0.14 25.82
CA PRO A 369 -24.39 -0.21 24.42
C PRO A 369 -24.77 -1.69 24.24
N GLU A 370 -25.93 -1.95 23.64
CA GLU A 370 -26.22 -3.26 23.07
C GLU A 370 -25.38 -3.42 21.78
N LEU A 371 -24.55 -4.47 21.79
CA LEU A 371 -23.75 -4.94 20.67
C LEU A 371 -24.68 -5.46 19.55
N GLU A 372 -24.73 -4.75 18.42
CA GLU A 372 -25.11 -5.32 17.12
C GLU A 372 -24.07 -4.96 16.04
#